data_AF-A0A8T4RQW4-F1
#
_entry.id   AF-A0A8T4RQW4-F1
#
_cell.length_a   1.000
_cell.length_b   1.000
_cell.length_c   1.000
_cell.angle_alpha   90.00
_cell.angle_beta   90.00
_cell.angle_gamma   90.00
#
_symmetry.space_group_name_H-M   'P 1'
#
loop_
_entity.id
_entity.type
_entity.pdbx_description
1 polymer ?
#
loop_
_entity_poly.entity_id
_entity_poly.type
_entity_poly.pdbx_seq_one_letter_code
_entity_poly.pdbx_strand_id
1 'polypeptide(L)'
;MKDKESYIKVCPKCSSSHVVPDLSKDMIAWGGSTRSLCKECNFSSIVFPEIKREELRKFKEGVKDRTKEEKEDMQELTKSKGFTHKPFIRFYLWYYAFGVLAVFLIVFSERLFGDKGKIIVVMNFLVLLFFVAVIIKGIRKK
;
A
#
# COMPACT_ATOMS: atom_id res chain seq x y z
N MET A 1 46.02 -2.24 31.75
CA MET A 1 45.61 -2.33 30.34
C MET A 1 44.41 -1.41 30.18
N LYS A 2 44.46 -0.39 29.31
CA LYS A 2 43.31 0.49 29.06
C LYS A 2 42.20 -0.34 28.41
N ASP A 3 41.05 -0.44 29.07
CA ASP A 3 39.86 -1.07 28.51
C ASP A 3 39.51 -0.37 27.19
N LYS A 4 39.69 -1.08 26.08
CA LYS A 4 39.17 -0.64 24.78
C LYS A 4 37.65 -0.77 24.88
N GLU A 5 36.97 0.36 25.01
CA GLU A 5 35.51 0.40 24.99
C GLU A 5 35.00 -0.29 23.71
N SER A 6 34.47 -1.51 23.86
CA SER A 6 33.98 -2.29 22.73
C SER A 6 32.54 -1.89 22.42
N TYR A 7 32.36 -1.17 21.32
CA TYR A 7 31.04 -0.85 20.78
C TYR A 7 30.52 -2.03 19.97
N ILE A 8 29.23 -2.33 20.11
CA ILE A 8 28.55 -3.40 19.37
C ILE A 8 27.29 -2.86 18.71
N LYS A 9 27.02 -3.32 17.48
CA LYS A 9 25.74 -3.07 16.79
C LYS A 9 24.67 -3.98 17.38
N VAL A 10 23.51 -3.40 17.67
CA VAL A 10 22.40 -4.12 18.30
C VAL A 10 21.11 -3.89 17.53
N CYS A 11 20.30 -4.93 17.37
CA CYS A 11 19.01 -4.83 16.74
C CYS A 11 18.03 -4.04 17.63
N PRO A 12 17.40 -2.95 17.15
CA PRO A 12 16.47 -2.17 17.94
C PRO A 12 15.17 -2.92 18.25
N LYS A 13 14.84 -3.96 17.46
CA LYS A 13 13.59 -4.71 17.59
C LYS A 13 13.67 -5.88 18.57
N CYS A 14 14.79 -6.62 18.55
CA CYS A 14 14.96 -7.83 19.37
C CYS A 14 16.15 -7.78 20.31
N SER A 15 16.92 -6.68 20.33
CA SER A 15 18.11 -6.48 21.16
C SER A 15 19.25 -7.49 20.93
N SER A 16 19.21 -8.24 19.83
CA SER A 16 20.29 -9.13 19.42
C SER A 16 21.48 -8.36 18.89
N SER A 17 22.70 -8.80 19.21
CA SER A 17 23.95 -8.33 18.61
C SER A 17 24.28 -9.01 17.27
N HIS A 18 23.44 -9.95 16.82
CA HIS A 18 23.66 -10.73 15.59
C HIS A 18 23.17 -9.95 14.35
N VAL A 19 23.88 -8.86 14.04
CA VAL A 19 23.63 -8.00 12.88
C VAL A 19 24.68 -8.29 11.82
N VAL A 20 24.23 -8.69 10.62
CA VAL A 20 25.09 -8.98 9.47
C VAL A 20 24.74 -8.06 8.30
N PRO A 21 25.68 -7.71 7.42
CA PRO A 21 25.34 -7.01 6.18
C PRO A 21 24.40 -7.87 5.34
N ASP A 22 23.35 -7.25 4.81
CA ASP A 22 22.44 -7.89 3.89
C ASP A 22 23.07 -7.90 2.49
N LEU A 23 23.51 -9.08 2.06
CA LEU A 23 24.10 -9.32 0.76
C LEU A 23 23.08 -9.86 -0.26
N SER A 24 21.77 -9.80 0.05
CA SER A 24 20.75 -10.20 -0.90
C SER A 24 20.88 -9.38 -2.19
N LYS A 25 21.07 -10.13 -3.28
CA LYS A 25 21.53 -9.67 -4.59
C LYS A 25 20.56 -8.65 -5.18
N ASP A 26 20.98 -7.38 -5.16
CA ASP A 26 20.78 -6.37 -6.21
C ASP A 26 21.26 -5.00 -5.73
N MET A 27 21.19 -4.66 -4.44
CA MET A 27 21.57 -3.31 -3.99
C MET A 27 23.04 -2.96 -4.23
N ILE A 28 23.97 -3.91 -4.09
CA ILE A 28 25.42 -3.66 -4.27
C ILE A 28 25.75 -3.34 -5.72
N ALA A 29 25.10 -3.99 -6.69
CA ALA A 29 25.36 -3.79 -8.12
C ALA A 29 24.87 -2.43 -8.63
N TRP A 30 23.89 -1.83 -7.96
CA TRP A 30 23.30 -0.53 -8.32
C TRP A 30 23.86 0.63 -7.48
N GLY A 31 24.93 0.41 -6.70
CA GLY A 31 25.50 1.44 -5.82
C GLY A 31 24.58 1.85 -4.66
N GLY A 32 23.62 0.99 -4.29
CA GLY A 32 22.73 1.21 -3.16
C GLY A 32 23.44 1.09 -1.81
N SER A 33 22.89 1.74 -0.79
CA SER A 33 23.44 1.67 0.57
C SER A 33 23.34 0.24 1.14
N THR A 34 24.44 -0.25 1.70
CA THR A 34 24.49 -1.57 2.36
C THR A 34 23.56 -1.59 3.55
N ARG A 35 22.43 -2.29 3.41
CA ARG A 35 21.52 -2.57 4.53
C ARG A 35 22.16 -3.61 5.44
N SER A 36 21.85 -3.53 6.72
CA SER A 36 22.19 -4.57 7.69
C SER A 36 20.91 -5.32 8.07
N LEU A 37 21.05 -6.60 8.38
CA LEU A 37 19.98 -7.52 8.72
C LEU A 37 20.28 -8.17 10.07
N CYS A 38 19.30 -8.16 10.96
CA CYS A 38 19.33 -8.98 12.17
C CYS A 38 18.94 -10.43 11.84
N LYS A 39 19.81 -11.40 12.15
CA LYS A 39 19.55 -12.82 11.87
C LYS A 39 18.49 -13.45 12.78
N GLU A 40 18.23 -12.87 13.96
CA GLU A 40 17.25 -13.42 14.90
C GLU A 40 15.81 -13.06 14.55
N CYS A 41 15.56 -11.81 14.15
CA CYS A 41 14.19 -11.32 13.88
C CYS A 41 13.95 -10.88 12.43
N ASN A 42 14.92 -11.09 11.55
CA ASN A 42 14.91 -10.66 10.15
C ASN A 42 14.62 -9.16 9.94
N PHE A 43 14.90 -8.34 10.95
CA PHE A 43 14.76 -6.89 10.83
C PHE A 43 15.90 -6.34 9.97
N SER A 44 15.57 -5.71 8.84
CA SER A 44 16.51 -5.05 7.94
C SER A 44 16.45 -3.53 8.10
N SER A 45 17.58 -2.88 8.30
CA SER A 45 17.68 -1.42 8.38
C SER A 45 19.03 -0.95 7.87
N ILE A 46 19.10 0.31 7.43
CA ILE A 46 20.38 0.96 7.08
C ILE A 46 21.14 1.34 8.36
N VAL A 47 20.40 1.73 9.40
CA VAL A 47 20.96 2.21 10.66
C VAL A 47 20.64 1.21 11.76
N PHE A 48 21.69 0.73 12.43
CA PHE A 48 21.59 -0.03 13.67
C PHE A 48 22.29 0.77 14.77
N PRO A 49 21.68 0.88 15.97
CA PRO A 49 22.32 1.56 17.08
C PRO A 49 23.61 0.83 17.48
N GLU A 50 24.65 1.62 17.69
CA GLU A 50 25.92 1.18 18.26
C GLU A 50 25.91 1.57 19.73
N ILE A 51 26.01 0.58 20.62
CA ILE A 51 26.01 0.80 22.07
C ILE A 51 27.26 0.19 22.69
N LYS A 52 27.66 0.72 23.84
CA LYS A 52 28.73 0.11 24.64
C LYS A 52 28.24 -1.24 25.16
N ARG A 53 29.14 -2.23 25.19
CA ARG A 53 28.81 -3.59 25.66
C ARG A 53 28.19 -3.61 27.06
N GLU A 54 28.62 -2.70 27.92
CA GLU A 54 28.13 -2.52 29.30
C GLU A 54 26.66 -2.04 29.34
N GLU A 55 26.23 -1.28 28.34
CA GLU A 55 24.89 -0.70 28.25
C GLU A 55 23.86 -1.66 27.63
N LEU A 56 24.32 -2.82 27.11
CA LEU A 56 23.46 -3.81 26.47
C LEU A 56 22.32 -4.27 27.37
N ARG A 57 22.57 -4.39 28.68
CA ARG A 57 21.56 -4.80 29.65
C ARG A 57 20.43 -3.77 29.78
N LYS A 58 20.78 -2.48 29.90
CA LYS A 58 19.81 -1.37 29.97
C LYS A 58 19.02 -1.24 28.66
N PHE A 59 19.69 -1.44 27.53
CA PHE A 59 19.04 -1.42 26.22
C PHE A 59 17.99 -2.53 26.08
N LYS A 60 18.29 -3.75 26.54
CA LYS A 60 17.35 -4.89 26.52
C LYS A 60 16.07 -4.63 27.31
N GLU A 61 16.19 -3.94 28.44
CA GLU A 61 15.06 -3.57 29.27
C GLU A 61 14.19 -2.53 28.55
N GLY A 62 14.78 -1.44 28.03
CA GLY A 62 14.04 -0.38 27.35
C GLY A 62 13.34 -0.80 26.04
N VAL A 63 13.85 -1.80 25.32
CA VAL A 63 13.19 -2.31 24.09
C VAL A 63 11.89 -3.06 24.42
N LYS A 64 11.84 -3.79 25.54
CA LYS A 64 10.64 -4.54 25.94
C LYS A 64 9.45 -3.62 26.25
N ASP A 65 9.72 -2.47 26.84
CA ASP A 65 8.69 -1.51 27.23
C ASP A 65 8.11 -0.79 26.01
N ARG A 66 8.96 -0.33 25.08
CA ARG A 66 8.51 0.33 23.83
C ARG A 66 7.68 -0.58 22.93
N THR A 67 7.98 -1.88 22.92
CA THR A 67 7.22 -2.85 22.10
C THR A 67 5.79 -3.04 22.62
N LYS A 68 5.50 -2.72 23.89
CA LYS A 68 4.13 -2.77 24.43
C LYS A 68 3.34 -1.53 24.04
N GLU A 69 3.91 -0.34 24.23
CA GLU A 69 3.27 0.93 23.87
C GLU A 69 2.97 1.01 22.36
N GLU A 70 3.92 0.63 21.50
CA GLU A 70 3.73 0.67 20.04
C GLU A 70 2.60 -0.27 19.56
N LYS A 71 2.35 -1.38 20.28
CA LYS A 71 1.24 -2.29 19.96
C LYS A 71 -0.12 -1.71 20.34
N GLU A 72 -0.19 -0.91 21.39
CA GLU A 72 -1.43 -0.24 21.82
C GLU A 72 -1.78 0.92 20.87
N ASP A 73 -0.80 1.74 20.50
CA ASP A 73 -1.01 2.87 19.56
C ASP A 73 -1.37 2.40 18.13
N MET A 74 -0.77 1.29 17.66
CA MET A 74 -1.10 0.75 16.34
C MET A 74 -2.51 0.14 16.30
N GLN A 75 -3.02 -0.36 17.43
CA GLN A 75 -4.42 -0.80 17.57
C GLN A 75 -5.41 0.37 17.55
N GLU A 76 -4.99 1.55 18.01
CA GLU A 76 -5.82 2.76 17.95
C GLU A 76 -5.84 3.38 16.55
N LEU A 77 -4.69 3.40 15.85
CA LEU A 77 -4.57 3.86 14.47
C LEU A 77 -5.34 2.98 13.47
N THR A 78 -5.40 1.66 13.68
CA THR A 78 -6.20 0.74 12.86
C THR A 78 -7.70 0.84 13.10
N LYS A 79 -8.12 1.52 14.17
CA LYS A 79 -9.52 1.83 14.48
C LYS A 79 -9.99 3.14 13.83
N SER A 80 -9.08 3.95 13.28
CA SER A 80 -9.45 5.03 12.39
C SER A 80 -10.03 4.42 11.11
N LYS A 81 -11.28 4.78 10.78
CA LYS A 81 -12.00 4.35 9.59
C LYS A 81 -11.11 4.50 8.37
N GLY A 82 -10.49 3.40 7.95
CA GLY A 82 -9.79 3.31 6.69
C GLY A 82 -10.76 3.71 5.59
N PHE A 83 -10.59 4.92 5.08
CA PHE A 83 -11.06 5.41 3.80
C PHE A 83 -10.34 4.56 2.73
N THR A 84 -10.67 3.27 2.76
CA THR A 84 -10.16 2.27 1.85
C THR A 84 -10.68 2.67 0.49
N HIS A 85 -9.76 2.89 -0.45
CA HIS A 85 -9.99 3.24 -1.86
C HIS A 85 -10.91 2.24 -2.64
N LYS A 86 -11.49 1.26 -1.94
CA LYS A 86 -12.40 0.21 -2.43
C LYS A 86 -13.69 0.72 -3.10
N PRO A 87 -14.37 1.82 -2.68
CA PRO A 87 -15.58 2.23 -3.38
C PRO A 87 -15.25 2.82 -4.76
N PHE A 88 -14.05 3.41 -4.92
CA PHE A 88 -13.65 4.03 -6.19
C PHE A 88 -13.35 2.98 -7.28
N ILE A 89 -12.64 1.91 -6.91
CA ILE A 89 -12.35 0.79 -7.83
C ILE A 89 -13.63 0.08 -8.24
N ARG A 90 -14.54 -0.16 -7.30
CA ARG A 90 -15.83 -0.81 -7.58
C ARG A 90 -16.70 0.03 -8.51
N PHE A 91 -16.68 1.36 -8.36
CA PHE A 91 -17.41 2.28 -9.23
C PHE A 91 -16.84 2.30 -10.65
N TYR A 92 -15.51 2.33 -10.78
CA TYR A 92 -14.82 2.33 -12.08
C TYR A 92 -15.03 1.03 -12.86
N LEU A 93 -14.99 -0.12 -12.18
CA LEU A 93 -15.28 -1.42 -12.80
C LEU A 93 -16.73 -1.51 -13.29
N TRP A 94 -17.68 -1.00 -12.51
CA TRP A 94 -19.08 -0.98 -12.91
C TRP A 94 -19.32 -0.07 -14.12
N TYR A 95 -18.64 1.08 -14.15
CA TYR A 95 -18.68 2.01 -15.28
C TYR A 95 -18.16 1.37 -16.58
N TYR A 96 -17.01 0.69 -16.52
CA TYR A 96 -16.46 -0.02 -17.68
C TYR A 96 -17.38 -1.13 -18.17
N ALA A 97 -17.92 -1.93 -17.26
CA ALA A 97 -18.86 -3.01 -17.62
C ALA A 97 -20.12 -2.46 -18.31
N PHE A 98 -20.70 -1.37 -17.78
CA PHE A 98 -21.85 -0.70 -18.39
C PHE A 98 -21.53 -0.07 -19.75
N GLY A 99 -20.38 0.57 -19.89
CA GLY A 99 -19.94 1.16 -21.15
C GLY A 99 -19.80 0.11 -22.25
N VAL A 100 -19.14 -1.01 -21.95
CA VAL A 100 -18.97 -2.11 -22.91
C VAL A 100 -20.31 -2.74 -23.28
N LEU A 101 -21.20 -2.97 -22.31
CA LEU A 101 -22.55 -3.49 -22.56
C LEU A 101 -23.36 -2.56 -23.47
N ALA A 102 -23.28 -1.25 -23.25
CA ALA A 102 -24.01 -0.27 -24.06
C ALA A 102 -23.52 -0.27 -25.52
N VAL A 103 -22.21 -0.27 -25.74
CA VAL A 103 -21.63 -0.37 -27.09
C VAL A 103 -22.06 -1.68 -27.77
N PHE A 104 -22.02 -2.79 -27.03
CA PHE A 104 -22.46 -4.08 -27.54
C PHE A 104 -23.93 -4.06 -27.96
N LEU A 105 -24.82 -3.47 -27.15
CA LEU A 105 -26.24 -3.34 -27.47
C LEU A 105 -26.49 -2.46 -28.70
N ILE A 106 -25.69 -1.40 -28.90
CA ILE A 106 -25.77 -0.57 -30.10
C ILE A 106 -25.43 -1.41 -31.35
N VAL A 107 -24.27 -2.06 -31.35
CA VAL A 107 -23.83 -2.89 -32.49
C VAL A 107 -24.80 -4.05 -32.76
N PHE A 108 -25.32 -4.67 -31.69
CA PHE A 108 -26.27 -5.77 -31.80
C PHE A 108 -27.63 -5.30 -32.33
N SER A 109 -28.07 -4.09 -31.96
CA SER A 109 -29.32 -3.51 -32.46
C SER A 109 -29.28 -3.21 -33.96
N GLU A 110 -28.14 -2.79 -34.50
CA GLU A 110 -27.95 -2.59 -35.94
C GLU A 110 -28.05 -3.90 -36.72
N ARG A 111 -27.52 -4.99 -36.14
CA ARG A 111 -27.56 -6.33 -36.74
C ARG A 111 -28.98 -6.90 -36.80
N LEU A 112 -29.82 -6.61 -35.80
CA LEU A 112 -31.18 -7.16 -35.69
C LEU A 112 -32.23 -6.38 -36.47
N PHE A 113 -32.11 -5.05 -36.57
CA PHE A 113 -33.22 -4.19 -37.02
C PHE A 113 -33.02 -3.53 -38.39
N GLY A 114 -31.85 -3.69 -39.04
CA GLY A 114 -31.60 -3.15 -40.37
C GLY A 114 -31.93 -1.66 -40.49
N ASP A 115 -32.57 -1.23 -41.59
CA ASP A 115 -32.90 0.20 -41.81
C ASP A 115 -33.88 0.81 -40.81
N LYS A 116 -34.70 0.00 -40.12
CA LYS A 116 -35.59 0.49 -39.06
C LYS A 116 -34.87 0.66 -37.71
N GLY A 117 -33.65 0.15 -37.56
CA GLY A 117 -32.84 0.22 -36.35
C GLY A 117 -32.32 1.62 -36.02
N LYS A 118 -32.27 2.54 -37.00
CA LYS A 118 -31.72 3.90 -36.82
C LYS A 118 -32.45 4.70 -35.74
N ILE A 119 -33.77 4.56 -35.63
CA ILE A 119 -34.58 5.26 -34.60
C ILE A 119 -34.23 4.74 -33.20
N ILE A 120 -34.03 3.43 -33.06
CA ILE A 120 -33.70 2.78 -31.78
C ILE A 120 -32.30 3.21 -31.31
N VAL A 121 -31.34 3.30 -32.24
CA VAL A 121 -29.97 3.77 -31.93
C VAL A 121 -29.99 5.23 -31.46
N VAL A 122 -30.73 6.10 -32.13
CA VAL A 122 -30.87 7.53 -31.74
C VAL A 122 -31.54 7.65 -30.36
N MET A 123 -32.59 6.87 -30.10
CA MET A 123 -33.28 6.89 -28.80
C MET A 123 -32.37 6.41 -27.66
N ASN A 124 -31.62 5.33 -27.87
CA ASN A 124 -30.65 4.82 -26.89
C ASN A 124 -29.52 5.82 -26.63
N PHE A 125 -29.03 6.51 -27.67
CA PHE A 125 -28.00 7.54 -27.53
C PHE A 125 -28.49 8.73 -26.70
N LEU A 126 -29.72 9.19 -26.93
CA LEU A 126 -30.34 10.26 -26.14
C LEU A 126 -30.50 9.88 -24.66
N VAL A 127 -30.90 8.65 -24.38
CA VAL A 127 -30.99 8.13 -22.99
C VAL A 127 -29.61 8.12 -22.33
N LEU A 128 -28.57 7.69 -23.04
CA LEU A 128 -27.19 7.69 -22.56
C LEU A 128 -26.70 9.10 -22.20
N LEU A 129 -26.97 10.08 -23.07
CA LEU A 129 -26.64 11.49 -22.82
C LEU A 129 -27.36 12.04 -21.59
N PHE A 130 -28.63 11.66 -21.37
CA PHE A 130 -29.39 12.06 -20.19
C PHE A 130 -28.75 11.52 -18.90
N PHE A 131 -28.38 10.23 -18.87
CA PHE A 131 -27.70 9.64 -17.71
C PHE A 131 -26.35 10.32 -17.41
N VAL A 132 -25.56 10.60 -18.44
CA VAL A 132 -24.29 11.33 -18.30
C VAL A 132 -24.53 12.72 -17.69
N ALA A 133 -25.53 13.45 -18.17
CA ALA A 133 -25.88 14.79 -17.65
C ALA A 133 -26.31 14.75 -16.17
N VAL A 134 -27.12 13.76 -15.78
CA VAL A 134 -27.56 13.57 -14.38
C VAL A 134 -26.36 13.28 -13.47
N ILE A 135 -25.43 12.43 -13.90
CA ILE A 135 -24.22 12.10 -13.14
C ILE A 135 -23.33 13.34 -12.99
N ILE A 136 -23.06 14.09 -14.07
CA ILE A 136 -22.26 15.32 -14.02
C ILE A 136 -22.88 16.33 -13.04
N LYS A 137 -24.21 16.47 -13.04
CA LYS A 137 -24.93 17.36 -12.10
C LYS A 137 -24.85 16.87 -10.66
N GLY A 138 -24.84 15.55 -10.44
CA GLY A 138 -24.66 14.93 -9.12
C GLY A 138 -23.24 15.12 -8.56
N ILE A 139 -22.21 15.07 -9.40
CA ILE A 139 -20.82 15.30 -9.01
C ILE A 139 -20.59 16.78 -8.65
N ARG A 140 -21.16 17.74 -9.38
CA ARG A 140 -21.00 19.18 -9.10
C ARG A 140 -21.64 19.67 -7.79
N LYS A 141 -22.55 18.90 -7.18
CA LYS A 141 -23.25 19.28 -5.95
C LYS A 141 -22.60 18.76 -4.66
N LYS A 142 -21.58 17.91 -4.77
CA LYS A 142 -20.76 17.44 -3.65
C LYS A 142 -19.46 18.22 -3.59
#